data_AF-A0A6L3GLK3-F1
#
_entry.id   AF-A0A6L3GLK3-F1
#
_cell.length_a   1.000
_cell.length_b   1.000
_cell.length_c   1.000
_cell.angle_alpha   90.00
_cell.angle_beta   90.00
_cell.angle_gamma   90.00
#
_symmetry.space_group_name_H-M   'P 1'
#
loop_
_entity.id
_entity.type
_entity.pdbx_description
1 polymer ?
#
loop_
_entity_poly.entity_id
_entity_poly.type
_entity_poly.pdbx_seq_one_letter_code
_entity_poly.pdbx_strand_id
1 'polypeptide(L)'
;KYLYVRQTDPRGRDRIKQVEIDESTSHIQCSFTGTSAIKTRAFATTKGNNGGIDIPKRTEQNYDISRAIPVTSPSQVLQGGQTYIVTGNFSGKFTDTSLSNSNKATVYIQGTWELAQVTQDFLDIIVLKDGKINGKYLMLQNTSTLTIQSGAEVSLSDQLICNTYSTICNFGDLKTKNMKLNTNDILYNGHKTDITNSLDASQGGNIHNFGKLDVENTIKLNTPSIVYNAPECKIEAKTYEAAGSTNVNFGEMEFDTYDSGEAGGSLYNNCMLFVEHMKAGGIVYLDHGVIAEEKEDDEENELFEEADDIEFYDNAKVTLANGSMIKAKNIIAKSGLSVNGEGNETSLLKATEKVQIQNWDVRFNGRLCITGKISCSNP
;
A
#
# COMPACT_ATOMS: atom_id res chain seq x y z
N LYS A 1 -20.97 -31.16 38.26
CA LYS A 1 -21.54 -30.76 36.94
C LYS A 1 -20.50 -29.88 36.25
N TYR A 2 -20.51 -29.73 34.93
CA TYR A 2 -19.56 -28.85 34.25
C TYR A 2 -20.30 -27.83 33.40
N LEU A 3 -19.82 -26.59 33.39
CA LEU A 3 -20.20 -25.56 32.43
C LEU A 3 -19.01 -25.32 31.51
N TYR A 4 -19.27 -25.28 30.21
CA TYR A 4 -18.29 -24.91 29.21
C TYR A 4 -18.55 -23.47 28.79
N VAL A 5 -17.58 -22.60 29.00
CA VAL A 5 -17.67 -21.18 28.65
C VAL A 5 -16.83 -20.95 27.39
N ARG A 6 -17.48 -20.51 26.30
CA ARG A 6 -16.80 -19.99 25.10
C ARG A 6 -16.52 -18.51 25.31
N GLN A 7 -15.28 -18.11 25.10
CA GLN A 7 -14.86 -16.71 25.11
C GLN A 7 -14.26 -16.38 23.75
N THR A 8 -14.69 -15.27 23.17
CA THR A 8 -14.17 -14.75 21.90
C THR A 8 -13.40 -13.47 22.21
N ASP A 9 -12.14 -13.39 21.79
CA ASP A 9 -11.39 -12.12 21.89
C ASP A 9 -11.74 -11.16 20.75
N PRO A 10 -11.35 -9.87 20.79
CA PRO A 10 -11.66 -8.92 19.71
C PRO A 10 -11.03 -9.24 18.35
N ARG A 11 -10.14 -10.25 18.28
CA ARG A 11 -9.65 -10.84 17.03
C ARG A 11 -10.49 -12.05 16.61
N GLY A 12 -11.64 -12.30 17.23
CA GLY A 12 -12.53 -13.40 16.91
C GLY A 12 -12.01 -14.79 17.31
N ARG A 13 -10.95 -14.90 18.14
CA ARG A 13 -10.40 -16.20 18.58
C ARG A 13 -11.21 -16.77 19.72
N ASP A 14 -11.64 -18.02 19.58
CA ASP A 14 -12.40 -18.72 20.60
C ASP A 14 -11.50 -19.49 21.58
N ARG A 15 -11.80 -19.39 22.87
CA ARG A 15 -11.30 -20.29 23.91
C ARG A 15 -12.46 -20.91 24.66
N ILE A 16 -12.47 -22.24 24.75
CA ILE A 16 -13.44 -22.97 25.58
C ILE A 16 -12.76 -23.31 26.90
N LYS A 17 -13.31 -22.77 28.00
CA LYS A 17 -12.88 -23.10 29.36
C LYS A 17 -13.93 -23.99 30.01
N GLN A 18 -13.50 -25.14 30.52
CA GLN A 18 -14.32 -26.00 31.37
C GLN A 18 -14.30 -25.46 32.81
N VAL A 19 -15.47 -25.26 33.38
CA VAL A 19 -15.67 -24.82 34.78
C VAL A 19 -16.43 -25.90 35.51
N GLU A 20 -15.87 -26.40 36.60
CA GLU A 20 -16.55 -27.34 37.48
C GLU A 20 -17.62 -26.61 38.30
N ILE A 21 -18.81 -27.19 38.40
CA ILE A 21 -19.97 -26.69 39.13
C ILE A 21 -20.37 -27.73 40.17
N ASP A 22 -20.44 -27.28 41.42
CA ASP A 22 -20.98 -28.00 42.56
C ASP A 22 -22.20 -27.28 43.17
N GLU A 23 -22.76 -27.87 44.23
CA GLU A 23 -23.94 -27.33 44.93
C GLU A 23 -23.68 -25.99 45.64
N SER A 24 -22.41 -25.59 45.81
CA SER A 24 -22.01 -24.33 46.44
C SER A 24 -21.73 -23.20 45.44
N THR A 25 -21.75 -23.50 44.14
CA THR A 25 -21.43 -22.53 43.08
C THR A 25 -22.62 -21.59 42.81
N SER A 26 -22.65 -20.42 43.45
CA SER A 26 -23.72 -19.41 43.29
C SER A 26 -23.45 -18.37 42.20
N HIS A 27 -22.17 -18.13 41.86
CA HIS A 27 -21.75 -17.20 40.82
C HIS A 27 -20.50 -17.72 40.10
N ILE A 28 -20.40 -17.50 38.79
CA ILE A 28 -19.22 -17.81 37.99
C ILE A 28 -18.60 -16.48 37.55
N GLN A 29 -17.41 -16.17 38.05
CA GLN A 29 -16.70 -14.95 37.69
C GLN A 29 -15.80 -15.23 36.48
N CYS A 30 -16.20 -14.72 35.31
CA CYS A 30 -15.34 -14.67 34.13
C CYS A 30 -14.36 -13.50 34.26
N SER A 31 -13.21 -13.71 34.92
CA SER A 31 -12.19 -12.67 35.02
C SER A 31 -11.29 -12.63 33.78
N PHE A 32 -11.30 -11.50 33.09
CA PHE A 32 -10.27 -11.13 32.12
C PHE A 32 -8.93 -11.01 32.87
N THR A 33 -8.07 -12.02 32.79
CA THR A 33 -6.71 -11.96 33.36
C THR A 33 -5.70 -11.31 32.42
N GLY A 34 -6.16 -10.69 31.34
CA GLY A 34 -5.37 -9.83 30.50
C GLY A 34 -6.03 -8.46 30.37
N THR A 35 -5.71 -7.54 31.27
CA THR A 35 -5.75 -6.09 30.97
C THR A 35 -4.59 -5.70 30.05
N SER A 36 -4.22 -6.58 29.13
CA SER A 36 -3.35 -6.21 28.03
C SER A 36 -4.24 -5.42 27.10
N ALA A 37 -4.07 -4.09 27.09
CA ALA A 37 -4.60 -3.27 26.00
C ALA A 37 -4.29 -4.01 24.69
N ILE A 38 -5.33 -4.33 23.93
CA ILE A 38 -5.17 -5.07 22.69
C ILE A 38 -4.34 -4.17 21.80
N LYS A 39 -3.13 -4.63 21.47
CA LYS A 39 -2.28 -4.00 20.47
C LYS A 39 -2.88 -4.35 19.11
N THR A 40 -4.03 -3.78 18.77
CA THR A 40 -4.70 -3.92 17.46
C THR A 40 -4.02 -3.10 16.38
N ARG A 41 -3.28 -2.08 16.77
CA ARG A 41 -2.24 -1.48 15.93
C ARG A 41 -0.95 -2.21 16.23
N ALA A 42 -0.31 -2.79 15.22
CA ALA A 42 1.09 -3.16 15.35
C ALA A 42 1.81 -1.96 15.96
N PHE A 43 2.47 -2.14 17.11
CA PHE A 43 3.36 -1.10 17.59
C PHE A 43 4.41 -0.96 16.49
N ALA A 44 4.43 0.18 15.80
CA ALA A 44 5.36 0.51 14.72
C ALA A 44 6.85 0.35 15.11
N THR A 45 7.14 -0.01 16.35
CA THR A 45 8.46 -0.21 16.94
C THR A 45 9.08 -1.58 16.70
N THR A 46 8.32 -2.61 16.32
CA THR A 46 8.91 -3.92 15.92
C THR A 46 8.88 -4.04 14.41
N LYS A 47 10.04 -3.85 13.76
CA LYS A 47 10.20 -4.12 12.32
C LYS A 47 9.96 -5.62 12.10
N GLY A 48 8.74 -5.98 11.70
CA GLY A 48 8.43 -7.32 11.21
C GLY A 48 9.21 -7.63 9.92
N ASN A 49 9.10 -8.87 9.43
CA ASN A 49 9.77 -9.24 8.18
C ASN A 49 9.23 -8.40 7.01
N ASN A 50 10.14 -7.82 6.24
CA ASN A 50 9.86 -6.94 5.10
C ASN A 50 10.52 -7.43 3.81
N GLY A 51 10.99 -8.69 3.78
CA GLY A 51 11.74 -9.23 2.64
C GLY A 51 13.09 -8.54 2.40
N GLY A 52 13.62 -7.83 3.40
CA GLY A 52 14.85 -7.04 3.27
C GLY A 52 14.64 -5.65 2.68
N ILE A 53 13.40 -5.21 2.49
CA ILE A 53 13.07 -3.89 1.91
C ILE A 53 12.80 -2.89 3.04
N ASP A 54 13.69 -1.93 3.18
CA ASP A 54 13.55 -0.79 4.09
C ASP A 54 13.84 0.49 3.30
N ILE A 55 12.83 1.36 3.16
CA ILE A 55 12.92 2.58 2.37
C ILE A 55 12.98 3.76 3.35
N PRO A 56 14.05 4.58 3.31
CA PRO A 56 14.15 5.72 4.21
C PRO A 56 13.15 6.81 3.83
N LYS A 57 12.52 7.41 4.84
CA LYS A 57 11.73 8.64 4.69
C LYS A 57 12.64 9.75 4.17
N ARG A 58 12.21 10.45 3.11
CA ARG A 58 12.91 11.62 2.57
C ARG A 58 12.51 12.87 3.35
N THR A 59 13.46 13.78 3.48
CA THR A 59 13.25 15.11 4.06
C THR A 59 13.06 16.12 2.93
N GLU A 60 12.04 16.97 3.06
CA GLU A 60 11.84 18.10 2.16
C GLU A 60 13.02 19.08 2.26
N GLN A 61 13.48 19.57 1.12
CA GLN A 61 14.61 20.51 1.04
C GLN A 61 14.14 21.95 0.95
N ASN A 62 14.95 22.86 1.50
CA ASN A 62 14.86 24.28 1.21
C ASN A 62 15.76 24.61 0.02
N TYR A 63 15.25 25.41 -0.92
CA TYR A 63 15.98 25.78 -2.13
C TYR A 63 16.37 27.27 -2.11
N ASP A 64 17.63 27.57 -2.40
CA ASP A 64 18.07 28.95 -2.64
C ASP A 64 17.73 29.34 -4.09
N ILE A 65 16.78 30.27 -4.22
CA ILE A 65 16.29 30.77 -5.52
C ILE A 65 16.88 32.13 -5.90
N SER A 66 17.79 32.70 -5.10
CA SER A 66 18.31 34.05 -5.28
C SER A 66 19.03 34.28 -6.61
N ARG A 67 19.55 33.21 -7.22
CA ARG A 67 20.27 33.22 -8.50
C ARG A 67 19.48 32.60 -9.65
N ALA A 68 18.21 32.25 -9.44
CA ALA A 68 17.39 31.64 -10.48
C ALA A 68 17.07 32.64 -11.58
N ILE A 69 17.28 32.25 -12.84
CA ILE A 69 17.03 33.07 -14.01
C ILE A 69 15.52 33.07 -14.31
N PRO A 70 14.84 34.23 -14.36
CA PRO A 70 13.42 34.26 -14.69
C PRO A 70 13.14 33.66 -16.07
N VAL A 71 12.11 32.81 -16.15
CA VAL A 71 11.57 32.35 -17.44
C VAL A 71 10.57 33.39 -17.94
N THR A 72 10.94 34.10 -18.99
CA THR A 72 10.16 35.25 -19.51
C THR A 72 9.43 34.96 -20.82
N SER A 73 9.77 33.84 -21.48
CA SER A 73 9.16 33.42 -22.74
C SER A 73 9.27 31.90 -22.93
N PRO A 74 8.29 31.23 -23.55
CA PRO A 74 8.40 29.82 -23.95
C PRO A 74 9.57 29.52 -24.90
N SER A 75 10.02 30.52 -25.68
CA SER A 75 11.17 30.38 -26.60
C SER A 75 12.53 30.48 -25.91
N GLN A 76 12.57 30.80 -24.61
CA GLN A 76 13.81 30.86 -23.85
C GLN A 76 14.40 29.46 -23.71
N VAL A 77 15.61 29.29 -24.23
CA VAL A 77 16.32 28.01 -24.20
C VAL A 77 16.98 27.82 -22.83
N LEU A 78 16.56 26.79 -22.11
CA LEU A 78 17.18 26.39 -20.85
C LEU A 78 18.55 25.74 -21.12
N GLN A 79 19.55 26.16 -20.36
CA GLN A 79 20.92 25.65 -20.42
C GLN A 79 21.17 24.71 -19.25
N GLY A 80 21.88 23.61 -19.50
CA GLY A 80 22.23 22.67 -18.45
C GLY A 80 23.12 23.28 -17.36
N GLY A 81 22.96 22.80 -16.13
CA GLY A 81 23.64 23.31 -14.94
C GLY A 81 23.12 24.66 -14.43
N GLN A 82 22.10 25.24 -15.08
CA GLN A 82 21.49 26.50 -14.66
C GLN A 82 20.15 26.27 -13.95
N THR A 83 19.79 27.22 -13.10
CA THR A 83 18.53 27.26 -12.38
C THR A 83 17.64 28.37 -12.93
N TYR A 84 16.37 28.07 -13.14
CA TYR A 84 15.36 28.98 -13.67
C TYR A 84 14.17 29.11 -12.72
N ILE A 85 13.39 30.19 -12.83
CA ILE A 85 12.20 30.40 -12.00
C ILE A 85 11.03 30.95 -12.81
N VAL A 86 9.86 30.37 -12.59
CA VAL A 86 8.56 30.90 -13.03
C VAL A 86 7.91 31.60 -11.84
N THR A 87 7.80 32.93 -11.89
CA THR A 87 7.21 33.75 -10.81
C THR A 87 5.77 34.18 -11.09
N GLY A 88 5.38 34.23 -12.35
CA GLY A 88 4.01 34.53 -12.80
C GLY A 88 3.34 33.33 -13.45
N ASN A 89 2.51 33.58 -14.47
CA ASN A 89 1.92 32.50 -15.26
C ASN A 89 2.83 32.17 -16.45
N PHE A 90 3.18 30.91 -16.61
CA PHE A 90 3.90 30.38 -17.76
C PHE A 90 3.06 29.29 -18.42
N SER A 91 2.91 29.34 -19.74
CA SER A 91 2.15 28.34 -20.50
C SER A 91 3.02 27.66 -21.54
N GLY A 92 2.90 26.34 -21.62
CA GLY A 92 3.58 25.53 -22.63
C GLY A 92 4.79 24.76 -22.12
N LYS A 93 5.60 24.26 -23.07
CA LYS A 93 6.80 23.46 -22.79
C LYS A 93 8.02 24.38 -22.61
N PHE A 94 8.86 24.07 -21.63
CA PHE A 94 10.21 24.68 -21.56
C PHE A 94 11.06 24.23 -22.74
N THR A 95 11.65 25.18 -23.45
CA THR A 95 12.53 24.88 -24.59
C THR A 95 13.95 24.59 -24.08
N ASP A 96 14.57 23.53 -24.60
CA ASP A 96 15.97 23.18 -24.33
C ASP A 96 16.64 22.67 -25.62
N THR A 97 17.99 22.61 -25.65
CA THR A 97 18.73 22.21 -26.86
C THR A 97 19.80 21.13 -26.63
N SER A 98 20.13 20.79 -25.39
CA SER A 98 21.26 19.88 -25.09
C SER A 98 21.31 19.37 -23.64
N LEU A 99 20.14 19.20 -23.01
CA LEU A 99 20.12 18.62 -21.66
C LEU A 99 20.47 17.13 -21.70
N SER A 100 21.08 16.65 -20.61
CA SER A 100 21.45 15.26 -20.42
C SER A 100 21.44 14.93 -18.93
N ASN A 101 21.53 13.66 -18.57
CA ASN A 101 21.49 13.24 -17.16
C ASN A 101 22.61 13.90 -16.31
N SER A 102 23.78 14.16 -16.89
CA SER A 102 24.90 14.83 -16.21
C SER A 102 24.86 16.35 -16.28
N ASN A 103 23.90 16.94 -17.00
CA ASN A 103 23.82 18.37 -17.27
C ASN A 103 22.36 18.85 -17.35
N LYS A 104 21.55 18.46 -16.37
CA LYS A 104 20.14 18.87 -16.27
C LYS A 104 20.03 20.36 -15.99
N ALA A 105 18.90 20.95 -16.36
CA ALA A 105 18.51 22.26 -15.85
C ALA A 105 17.48 22.09 -14.73
N THR A 106 17.46 23.03 -13.79
CA THR A 106 16.48 23.06 -12.71
C THR A 106 15.49 24.18 -12.94
N VAL A 107 14.20 23.92 -12.78
CA VAL A 107 13.14 24.93 -12.90
C VAL A 107 12.32 24.97 -11.63
N TYR A 108 12.35 26.12 -10.96
CA TYR A 108 11.49 26.44 -9.84
C TYR A 108 10.16 27.01 -10.33
N ILE A 109 9.05 26.47 -9.83
CA ILE A 109 7.72 26.99 -10.09
C ILE A 109 7.23 27.68 -8.81
N GLN A 110 7.30 29.02 -8.79
CA GLN A 110 6.78 29.86 -7.71
C GLN A 110 5.39 30.42 -8.05
N GLY A 111 5.15 30.73 -9.32
CA GLY A 111 3.85 31.11 -9.85
C GLY A 111 3.07 29.89 -10.36
N THR A 112 2.46 30.01 -11.53
CA THR A 112 1.64 28.95 -12.13
C THR A 112 2.23 28.48 -13.46
N TRP A 113 2.37 27.17 -13.63
CA TRP A 113 2.69 26.54 -14.89
C TRP A 113 1.45 25.85 -15.48
N GLU A 114 0.96 26.40 -16.60
CA GLU A 114 -0.22 25.90 -17.33
C GLU A 114 0.19 24.96 -18.47
N LEU A 115 -0.32 23.73 -18.44
CA LEU A 115 0.03 22.63 -19.34
C LEU A 115 -1.16 22.21 -20.22
N ALA A 116 -0.99 22.24 -21.54
CA ALA A 116 -1.87 21.49 -22.44
C ALA A 116 -1.42 20.02 -22.49
N GLN A 117 -0.36 19.74 -23.24
CA GLN A 117 0.25 18.42 -23.29
C GLN A 117 1.76 18.61 -23.42
N VAL A 118 2.50 18.29 -22.36
CA VAL A 118 3.93 18.56 -22.29
C VAL A 118 4.69 17.29 -21.95
N THR A 119 5.77 17.07 -22.68
CA THR A 119 6.81 16.10 -22.36
C THR A 119 8.10 16.84 -22.06
N GLN A 120 8.69 16.59 -20.89
CA GLN A 120 9.96 17.16 -20.46
C GLN A 120 11.05 16.12 -20.30
N ASP A 121 12.24 16.51 -20.73
CA ASP A 121 13.45 15.71 -20.80
C ASP A 121 14.53 16.33 -19.93
N PHE A 122 15.21 15.52 -19.12
CA PHE A 122 16.37 15.93 -18.34
C PHE A 122 16.17 17.23 -17.51
N LEU A 123 14.98 17.44 -16.95
CA LEU A 123 14.68 18.59 -16.09
C LEU A 123 14.45 18.16 -14.65
N ASP A 124 14.97 18.96 -13.72
CA ASP A 124 14.57 18.93 -12.33
C ASP A 124 13.54 20.03 -12.09
N ILE A 125 12.27 19.64 -11.96
CA ILE A 125 11.16 20.56 -11.74
C ILE A 125 10.85 20.58 -10.24
N ILE A 126 10.82 21.77 -9.65
CA ILE A 126 10.57 21.96 -8.22
C ILE A 126 9.42 22.96 -8.09
N VAL A 127 8.24 22.47 -7.72
CA VAL A 127 7.10 23.32 -7.38
C VAL A 127 7.29 23.81 -5.96
N LEU A 128 7.57 25.10 -5.82
CA LEU A 128 7.80 25.72 -4.53
C LEU A 128 6.48 25.91 -3.79
N LYS A 129 6.56 26.15 -2.47
CA LYS A 129 5.40 26.57 -1.67
C LYS A 129 4.60 27.68 -2.37
N ASP A 130 3.27 27.52 -2.39
CA ASP A 130 2.29 28.38 -3.08
C ASP A 130 2.35 28.33 -4.64
N GLY A 131 3.34 27.65 -5.21
CA GLY A 131 3.47 27.41 -6.64
C GLY A 131 2.50 26.33 -7.13
N LYS A 132 2.16 26.42 -8.42
CA LYS A 132 1.13 25.56 -9.03
C LYS A 132 1.53 25.01 -10.39
N ILE A 133 1.17 23.76 -10.65
CA ILE A 133 1.11 23.20 -12.01
C ILE A 133 -0.33 22.81 -12.28
N ASN A 134 -0.94 23.41 -13.29
CA ASN A 134 -2.29 23.08 -13.73
C ASN A 134 -2.26 22.61 -15.17
N GLY A 135 -3.13 21.68 -15.54
CA GLY A 135 -3.29 21.35 -16.94
C GLY A 135 -3.92 20.01 -17.22
N LYS A 136 -3.58 19.45 -18.37
CA LYS A 136 -4.11 18.16 -18.81
C LYS A 136 -3.07 17.04 -18.70
N TYR A 137 -1.89 17.23 -19.27
CA TYR A 137 -0.91 16.14 -19.41
C TYR A 137 0.53 16.59 -19.17
N LEU A 138 1.25 15.85 -18.32
CA LEU A 138 2.69 15.98 -18.10
C LEU A 138 3.37 14.61 -18.20
N MET A 139 4.36 14.50 -19.09
CA MET A 139 5.29 13.36 -19.11
C MET A 139 6.69 13.83 -18.70
N LEU A 140 7.25 13.15 -17.71
CA LEU A 140 8.64 13.26 -17.27
C LEU A 140 9.42 12.09 -17.86
N GLN A 141 10.45 12.38 -18.65
CA GLN A 141 11.29 11.35 -19.23
C GLN A 141 12.78 11.68 -19.07
N ASN A 142 13.58 10.65 -19.31
CA ASN A 142 15.03 10.70 -19.27
C ASN A 142 15.55 11.32 -17.97
N THR A 143 15.29 10.65 -16.84
CA THR A 143 15.72 11.03 -15.48
C THR A 143 15.15 12.34 -14.96
N SER A 144 14.13 12.92 -15.61
CA SER A 144 13.47 14.13 -15.10
C SER A 144 12.87 13.90 -13.72
N THR A 145 12.90 14.93 -12.89
CA THR A 145 12.32 14.88 -11.55
C THR A 145 11.22 15.93 -11.39
N LEU A 146 10.22 15.60 -10.57
CA LEU A 146 9.20 16.53 -10.11
C LEU A 146 9.16 16.49 -8.60
N THR A 147 9.55 17.57 -7.95
CA THR A 147 9.39 17.77 -6.51
C THR A 147 8.26 18.75 -6.27
N ILE A 148 7.33 18.40 -5.39
CA ILE A 148 6.18 19.22 -5.01
C ILE A 148 6.36 19.55 -3.53
N GLN A 149 6.67 20.80 -3.20
CA GLN A 149 6.87 21.22 -1.81
C GLN A 149 5.55 21.27 -1.02
N SER A 150 5.67 21.28 0.31
CA SER A 150 4.52 21.49 1.18
C SER A 150 3.85 22.84 0.88
N GLY A 151 2.54 22.82 0.68
CA GLY A 151 1.75 23.98 0.25
C GLY A 151 1.80 24.29 -1.25
N ALA A 152 2.45 23.45 -2.06
CA ALA A 152 2.38 23.49 -3.52
C ALA A 152 1.29 22.56 -4.06
N GLU A 153 0.80 22.85 -5.27
CA GLU A 153 -0.30 22.10 -5.89
C GLU A 153 0.07 21.66 -7.31
N VAL A 154 -0.18 20.39 -7.64
CA VAL A 154 -0.13 19.87 -9.01
C VAL A 154 -1.48 19.23 -9.34
N SER A 155 -2.16 19.75 -10.36
CA SER A 155 -3.49 19.29 -10.78
C SER A 155 -3.55 19.03 -12.28
N LEU A 156 -3.65 17.75 -12.66
CA LEU A 156 -3.63 17.31 -14.05
C LEU A 156 -4.91 16.55 -14.41
N SER A 157 -5.75 17.14 -15.25
CA SER A 157 -7.06 16.60 -15.61
C SER A 157 -7.05 15.29 -16.41
N ASP A 158 -5.89 14.85 -16.93
CA ASP A 158 -5.79 13.61 -17.72
C ASP A 158 -4.67 12.67 -17.24
N GLN A 159 -3.41 13.07 -17.30
CA GLN A 159 -2.33 12.13 -16.97
C GLN A 159 -1.01 12.75 -16.50
N LEU A 160 -0.39 12.09 -15.52
CA LEU A 160 1.02 12.25 -15.13
C LEU A 160 1.79 10.97 -15.48
N ILE A 161 2.80 11.07 -16.33
CA ILE A 161 3.64 9.92 -16.73
C ILE A 161 5.07 10.14 -16.28
N CYS A 162 5.63 9.17 -15.56
CA CYS A 162 7.07 8.91 -15.56
C CYS A 162 7.37 7.85 -16.62
N ASN A 163 8.37 8.09 -17.46
CA ASN A 163 8.65 7.22 -18.61
C ASN A 163 10.02 6.51 -18.56
N THR A 164 11.08 7.18 -18.07
CA THR A 164 12.46 6.68 -18.16
C THR A 164 13.29 7.16 -16.98
N TYR A 165 13.37 6.38 -15.90
CA TYR A 165 14.13 6.68 -14.67
C TYR A 165 13.74 8.01 -14.00
N SER A 166 12.50 8.43 -14.18
CA SER A 166 11.97 9.68 -13.64
C SER A 166 11.51 9.48 -12.18
N THR A 167 11.51 10.56 -11.40
CA THR A 167 11.12 10.50 -9.98
C THR A 167 10.17 11.64 -9.64
N ILE A 168 9.06 11.29 -8.99
CA ILE A 168 8.17 12.24 -8.34
C ILE A 168 8.44 12.20 -6.83
N CYS A 169 8.69 13.35 -6.23
CA CYS A 169 8.79 13.57 -4.78
C CYS A 169 7.65 14.48 -4.34
N ASN A 170 6.55 13.91 -3.85
CA ASN A 170 5.40 14.67 -3.42
C ASN A 170 5.43 14.97 -1.91
N PHE A 171 5.52 16.23 -1.51
CA PHE A 171 5.30 16.73 -0.16
C PHE A 171 4.10 17.70 -0.07
N GLY A 172 3.46 18.00 -1.19
CA GLY A 172 2.29 18.87 -1.30
C GLY A 172 1.07 18.11 -1.82
N ASP A 173 0.18 18.82 -2.51
CA ASP A 173 -1.06 18.25 -3.06
C ASP A 173 -0.84 17.83 -4.52
N LEU A 174 -1.00 16.53 -4.80
CA LEU A 174 -0.92 15.98 -6.15
C LEU A 174 -2.26 15.38 -6.53
N LYS A 175 -2.87 15.89 -7.60
CA LYS A 175 -4.09 15.36 -8.19
C LYS A 175 -3.90 15.06 -9.67
N THR A 176 -4.27 13.86 -10.10
CA THR A 176 -4.36 13.54 -11.52
C THR A 176 -5.47 12.54 -11.82
N LYS A 177 -5.92 12.45 -13.08
CA LYS A 177 -6.85 11.39 -13.47
C LYS A 177 -6.13 10.04 -13.59
N ASN A 178 -5.03 9.99 -14.33
CA ASN A 178 -4.23 8.77 -14.52
C ASN A 178 -2.78 9.02 -14.14
N MET A 179 -2.13 8.02 -13.57
CA MET A 179 -0.68 8.01 -13.37
C MET A 179 -0.05 6.80 -14.04
N LYS A 180 1.13 6.98 -14.64
CA LYS A 180 1.92 5.87 -15.17
C LYS A 180 3.36 5.95 -14.68
N LEU A 181 3.90 4.83 -14.21
CA LEU A 181 5.29 4.66 -13.78
C LEU A 181 5.90 3.49 -14.56
N ASN A 182 6.91 3.76 -15.38
CA ASN A 182 7.65 2.71 -16.09
C ASN A 182 8.77 2.12 -15.21
N THR A 183 9.54 1.19 -15.79
CA THR A 183 10.67 0.54 -15.14
C THR A 183 11.62 1.56 -14.50
N ASN A 184 11.94 1.36 -13.23
CA ASN A 184 12.83 2.22 -12.43
C ASN A 184 12.31 3.63 -12.13
N ASP A 185 11.08 3.95 -12.52
CA ASP A 185 10.44 5.19 -12.09
C ASP A 185 9.98 5.06 -10.63
N ILE A 186 9.95 6.19 -9.94
CA ILE A 186 9.60 6.24 -8.51
C ILE A 186 8.54 7.31 -8.26
N LEU A 187 7.42 6.91 -7.66
CA LEU A 187 6.57 7.82 -6.90
C LEU A 187 6.97 7.74 -5.43
N TYR A 188 7.59 8.79 -4.90
CA TYR A 188 7.69 9.02 -3.46
C TYR A 188 6.52 9.92 -3.03
N ASN A 189 5.53 9.35 -2.35
CA ASN A 189 4.36 10.07 -1.86
C ASN A 189 4.49 10.38 -0.37
N GLY A 190 4.96 11.58 -0.01
CA GLY A 190 5.11 12.03 1.37
C GLY A 190 3.94 12.83 1.94
N HIS A 191 2.89 13.09 1.16
CA HIS A 191 1.71 13.84 1.60
C HIS A 191 0.41 13.23 1.02
N LYS A 192 -0.36 13.96 0.21
CA LYS A 192 -1.61 13.50 -0.36
C LYS A 192 -1.48 13.38 -1.88
N THR A 193 -1.83 12.22 -2.40
CA THR A 193 -1.97 11.98 -3.85
C THR A 193 -3.35 11.42 -4.15
N ASP A 194 -4.13 12.14 -4.95
CA ASP A 194 -5.46 11.75 -5.41
C ASP A 194 -5.42 11.38 -6.90
N ILE A 195 -5.76 10.13 -7.23
CA ILE A 195 -5.81 9.62 -8.61
C ILE A 195 -7.23 9.18 -8.94
N THR A 196 -7.93 9.94 -9.76
CA THR A 196 -9.38 9.73 -10.00
C THR A 196 -9.70 8.63 -11.02
N ASN A 197 -8.73 7.78 -11.35
CA ASN A 197 -8.94 6.61 -12.21
C ASN A 197 -7.93 5.51 -11.90
N SER A 198 -6.71 5.58 -12.44
CA SER A 198 -5.76 4.48 -12.29
C SER A 198 -4.30 4.91 -12.18
N LEU A 199 -3.54 4.11 -11.44
CA LEU A 199 -2.09 4.15 -11.37
C LEU A 199 -1.55 2.87 -12.03
N ASP A 200 -0.91 3.01 -13.19
CA ASP A 200 -0.27 1.91 -13.91
C ASP A 200 1.25 1.94 -13.70
N ALA A 201 1.72 1.01 -12.86
CA ALA A 201 3.12 0.72 -12.62
C ALA A 201 3.52 -0.67 -13.16
N SER A 202 2.70 -1.28 -14.04
CA SER A 202 2.87 -2.65 -14.56
C SER A 202 4.12 -2.89 -15.42
N GLN A 203 4.88 -1.84 -15.70
CA GLN A 203 6.18 -1.93 -16.36
C GLN A 203 7.34 -1.95 -15.35
N GLY A 204 7.08 -2.12 -14.06
CA GLY A 204 8.11 -2.16 -13.02
C GLY A 204 8.38 -0.81 -12.35
N GLY A 205 7.39 0.06 -12.28
CA GLY A 205 7.46 1.30 -11.51
C GLY A 205 7.31 1.04 -10.00
N ASN A 206 7.91 1.90 -9.18
CA ASN A 206 7.92 1.76 -7.72
C ASN A 206 7.07 2.82 -7.02
N ILE A 207 6.39 2.42 -5.96
CA ILE A 207 5.53 3.28 -5.13
C ILE A 207 6.05 3.27 -3.70
N HIS A 208 6.57 4.40 -3.24
CA HIS A 208 7.04 4.59 -1.88
C HIS A 208 6.09 5.56 -1.16
N ASN A 209 5.13 5.01 -0.43
CA ASN A 209 4.10 5.77 0.26
C ASN A 209 4.51 6.07 1.71
N PHE A 210 4.54 7.35 2.03
CA PHE A 210 4.80 7.98 3.33
C PHE A 210 3.70 9.01 3.67
N GLY A 211 2.51 8.86 3.07
CA GLY A 211 1.34 9.72 3.27
C GLY A 211 0.04 8.99 2.93
N LYS A 212 -0.91 9.67 2.28
CA LYS A 212 -2.14 9.07 1.74
C LYS A 212 -2.06 8.98 0.22
N LEU A 213 -2.23 7.78 -0.32
CA LEU A 213 -2.38 7.52 -1.75
C LEU A 213 -3.80 6.99 -2.00
N ASP A 214 -4.63 7.78 -2.66
CA ASP A 214 -6.03 7.48 -2.95
C ASP A 214 -6.19 7.29 -4.46
N VAL A 215 -6.61 6.11 -4.89
CA VAL A 215 -6.77 5.75 -6.31
C VAL A 215 -8.17 5.20 -6.55
N GLU A 216 -9.04 5.96 -7.21
CA GLU A 216 -10.48 5.63 -7.28
C GLU A 216 -10.82 4.27 -7.90
N ASN A 217 -10.04 3.76 -8.87
CA ASN A 217 -10.32 2.48 -9.52
C ASN A 217 -9.18 1.46 -9.36
N THR A 218 -8.06 1.61 -10.07
CA THR A 218 -7.09 0.51 -10.19
C THR A 218 -5.66 0.94 -9.95
N ILE A 219 -4.98 0.22 -9.06
CA ILE A 219 -3.52 0.18 -8.98
C ILE A 219 -3.06 -1.09 -9.70
N LYS A 220 -2.28 -0.92 -10.77
CA LYS A 220 -1.75 -2.02 -11.57
C LYS A 220 -0.25 -2.10 -11.44
N LEU A 221 0.25 -3.26 -11.04
CA LEU A 221 1.66 -3.53 -10.82
C LEU A 221 2.08 -4.75 -11.64
N ASN A 222 3.38 -5.01 -11.66
CA ASN A 222 3.95 -6.25 -12.19
C ASN A 222 5.36 -6.41 -11.60
N THR A 223 6.00 -7.56 -11.78
CA THR A 223 7.44 -7.68 -11.52
C THR A 223 8.23 -6.72 -12.44
N PRO A 224 9.22 -5.95 -11.96
CA PRO A 224 9.80 -5.93 -10.61
C PRO A 224 9.30 -4.79 -9.68
N SER A 225 8.06 -4.31 -9.82
CA SER A 225 7.51 -3.24 -8.98
C SER A 225 7.63 -3.53 -7.49
N ILE A 226 7.99 -2.50 -6.74
CA ILE A 226 8.02 -2.49 -5.28
C ILE A 226 7.02 -1.44 -4.79
N VAL A 227 6.12 -1.87 -3.91
CA VAL A 227 5.27 -0.98 -3.11
C VAL A 227 5.70 -1.04 -1.66
N TYR A 228 5.96 0.13 -1.08
CA TYR A 228 6.26 0.30 0.33
C TYR A 228 5.26 1.28 0.93
N ASN A 229 4.43 0.83 1.86
CA ASN A 229 3.53 1.66 2.63
C ASN A 229 4.07 1.81 4.06
N ALA A 230 4.52 3.00 4.42
CA ALA A 230 5.12 3.28 5.71
C ALA A 230 4.10 3.19 6.86
N PRO A 231 4.57 3.12 8.13
CA PRO A 231 3.68 3.22 9.28
C PRO A 231 2.81 4.48 9.25
N GLU A 232 1.58 4.38 9.73
CA GLU A 232 0.60 5.50 9.80
C GLU A 232 0.19 6.07 8.43
N CYS A 233 0.52 5.39 7.35
CA CYS A 233 0.21 5.79 5.97
C CYS A 233 -0.88 4.90 5.38
N LYS A 234 -1.59 5.40 4.36
CA LYS A 234 -2.72 4.69 3.76
C LYS A 234 -2.63 4.62 2.24
N ILE A 235 -2.99 3.46 1.69
CA ILE A 235 -3.22 3.23 0.25
C ILE A 235 -4.62 2.69 0.06
N GLU A 236 -5.43 3.35 -0.75
CA GLU A 236 -6.82 2.96 -1.07
C GLU A 236 -6.97 2.78 -2.58
N ALA A 237 -7.64 1.71 -3.02
CA ALA A 237 -8.11 1.54 -4.39
C ALA A 237 -9.17 0.44 -4.53
N LYS A 238 -10.12 0.53 -5.46
CA LYS A 238 -11.07 -0.59 -5.67
C LYS A 238 -10.38 -1.88 -6.09
N THR A 239 -9.39 -1.79 -6.97
CA THR A 239 -8.70 -2.97 -7.51
C THR A 239 -7.19 -2.82 -7.40
N TYR A 240 -6.54 -3.83 -6.84
CA TYR A 240 -5.09 -3.93 -6.68
C TYR A 240 -4.54 -5.16 -7.41
N GLU A 241 -4.05 -4.96 -8.63
CA GLU A 241 -3.41 -6.00 -9.45
C GLU A 241 -1.90 -6.04 -9.13
N ALA A 242 -1.48 -6.85 -8.17
CA ALA A 242 -0.08 -6.96 -7.76
C ALA A 242 0.80 -7.71 -8.79
N ALA A 243 0.26 -8.71 -9.50
CA ALA A 243 0.93 -9.46 -10.59
C ALA A 243 2.45 -9.73 -10.38
N GLY A 244 2.81 -10.37 -9.27
CA GLY A 244 4.21 -10.72 -8.97
C GLY A 244 5.07 -9.64 -8.30
N SER A 245 4.52 -8.44 -8.09
CA SER A 245 5.20 -7.36 -7.36
C SER A 245 5.55 -7.72 -5.91
N THR A 246 6.46 -6.95 -5.31
CA THR A 246 6.74 -7.00 -3.88
C THR A 246 6.04 -5.85 -3.16
N ASN A 247 5.21 -6.19 -2.18
CA ASN A 247 4.34 -5.28 -1.46
C ASN A 247 4.67 -5.37 0.03
N VAL A 248 5.15 -4.27 0.61
CA VAL A 248 5.48 -4.16 2.03
C VAL A 248 4.56 -3.14 2.66
N ASN A 249 3.72 -3.61 3.58
CA ASN A 249 2.76 -2.77 4.28
C ASN A 249 3.08 -2.69 5.76
N PHE A 250 3.36 -1.48 6.25
CA PHE A 250 3.42 -1.15 7.67
C PHE A 250 2.29 -0.21 8.11
N GLY A 251 1.49 0.27 7.16
CA GLY A 251 0.35 1.16 7.39
C GLY A 251 -0.97 0.44 7.14
N GLU A 252 -1.87 1.13 6.44
CA GLU A 252 -3.18 0.61 6.05
C GLU A 252 -3.28 0.51 4.53
N MET A 253 -3.80 -0.62 4.05
CA MET A 253 -4.17 -0.84 2.67
C MET A 253 -5.63 -1.26 2.63
N GLU A 254 -6.41 -0.73 1.70
CA GLU A 254 -7.85 -1.01 1.60
C GLU A 254 -8.26 -1.15 0.13
N PHE A 255 -8.82 -2.32 -0.23
CA PHE A 255 -9.23 -2.61 -1.59
C PHE A 255 -10.49 -3.47 -1.69
N ASP A 256 -11.40 -3.22 -2.63
CA ASP A 256 -12.48 -4.17 -2.92
C ASP A 256 -11.89 -5.51 -3.40
N THR A 257 -10.88 -5.46 -4.27
CA THR A 257 -10.22 -6.64 -4.83
C THR A 257 -8.70 -6.55 -4.80
N TYR A 258 -8.06 -7.60 -4.29
CA TYR A 258 -6.61 -7.82 -4.37
C TYR A 258 -6.30 -9.07 -5.19
N ASP A 259 -5.40 -8.97 -6.18
CA ASP A 259 -4.93 -10.13 -6.95
C ASP A 259 -3.40 -10.10 -7.15
N SER A 260 -2.69 -11.08 -6.60
CA SER A 260 -1.24 -11.22 -6.79
C SER A 260 -0.81 -11.72 -8.18
N GLY A 261 -1.75 -12.17 -9.00
CA GLY A 261 -1.54 -12.93 -10.21
C GLY A 261 -1.06 -14.36 -9.95
N GLU A 262 -1.28 -15.25 -10.93
CA GLU A 262 -0.90 -16.68 -10.85
C GLU A 262 0.61 -16.90 -10.69
N ALA A 263 1.43 -15.98 -11.23
CA ALA A 263 2.88 -16.03 -11.07
C ALA A 263 3.32 -15.93 -9.60
N GLY A 264 2.43 -15.43 -8.73
CA GLY A 264 2.66 -15.21 -7.31
C GLY A 264 3.54 -13.98 -7.06
N GLY A 265 3.18 -13.21 -6.04
CA GLY A 265 3.94 -12.04 -5.60
C GLY A 265 4.57 -12.24 -4.23
N SER A 266 5.05 -11.16 -3.64
CA SER A 266 5.42 -11.13 -2.23
C SER A 266 4.59 -10.08 -1.52
N LEU A 267 3.76 -10.49 -0.57
CA LEU A 267 3.00 -9.62 0.31
C LEU A 267 3.55 -9.75 1.74
N TYR A 268 4.13 -8.67 2.24
CA TYR A 268 4.58 -8.54 3.63
C TYR A 268 3.66 -7.55 4.34
N ASN A 269 2.63 -8.06 5.01
CA ASN A 269 1.64 -7.24 5.71
C ASN A 269 1.92 -7.23 7.22
N ASN A 270 2.44 -6.11 7.71
CA ASN A 270 2.81 -5.93 9.13
C ASN A 270 1.80 -5.05 9.89
N CYS A 271 0.65 -4.76 9.29
CA CYS A 271 -0.41 -3.95 9.90
C CYS A 271 -1.77 -4.33 9.28
N MET A 272 -2.47 -3.42 8.60
CA MET A 272 -3.85 -3.63 8.13
C MET A 272 -3.93 -3.75 6.61
N LEU A 273 -4.53 -4.84 6.12
CA LEU A 273 -4.98 -4.99 4.74
C LEU A 273 -6.48 -5.31 4.77
N PHE A 274 -7.30 -4.32 4.47
CA PHE A 274 -8.73 -4.47 4.32
C PHE A 274 -9.09 -4.86 2.89
N VAL A 275 -9.90 -5.92 2.74
CA VAL A 275 -10.26 -6.46 1.44
C VAL A 275 -11.62 -7.17 1.44
N GLU A 276 -12.41 -7.01 0.37
CA GLU A 276 -13.62 -7.81 0.15
C GLU A 276 -13.24 -9.16 -0.51
N HIS A 277 -12.49 -9.12 -1.61
CA HIS A 277 -12.06 -10.30 -2.38
C HIS A 277 -10.54 -10.37 -2.56
N MET A 278 -9.91 -11.48 -2.19
CA MET A 278 -8.46 -11.64 -2.30
C MET A 278 -8.07 -12.92 -3.05
N LYS A 279 -7.17 -12.78 -4.02
CA LYS A 279 -6.43 -13.88 -4.65
C LYS A 279 -4.93 -13.72 -4.43
N ALA A 280 -4.31 -14.64 -3.73
CA ALA A 280 -2.91 -14.51 -3.32
C ALA A 280 -2.07 -15.76 -3.55
N GLY A 281 -0.91 -15.57 -4.17
CA GLY A 281 0.06 -16.59 -4.52
C GLY A 281 1.48 -16.13 -4.17
N GLY A 282 2.45 -17.03 -4.33
CA GLY A 282 3.83 -16.74 -3.95
C GLY A 282 3.99 -16.68 -2.43
N ILE A 283 4.50 -15.57 -1.90
CA ILE A 283 4.75 -15.36 -0.47
C ILE A 283 3.68 -14.43 0.10
N VAL A 284 2.99 -14.89 1.13
CA VAL A 284 2.12 -14.06 1.98
C VAL A 284 2.65 -14.16 3.41
N TYR A 285 3.15 -13.05 3.95
CA TYR A 285 3.75 -13.01 5.26
C TYR A 285 3.08 -11.92 6.09
N LEU A 286 2.52 -12.31 7.23
CA LEU A 286 1.94 -11.38 8.20
C LEU A 286 2.74 -11.46 9.50
N ASP A 287 3.05 -10.30 10.08
CA ASP A 287 3.62 -10.20 11.44
C ASP A 287 2.90 -9.10 12.20
N HIS A 288 2.13 -9.50 13.22
CA HIS A 288 1.06 -8.71 13.83
C HIS A 288 0.05 -8.13 12.83
N GLY A 289 0.00 -8.68 11.60
CA GLY A 289 -0.82 -8.19 10.52
C GLY A 289 -2.23 -8.79 10.52
N VAL A 290 -3.15 -8.10 9.87
CA VAL A 290 -4.54 -8.51 9.68
C VAL A 290 -4.91 -8.42 8.20
N ILE A 291 -5.59 -9.46 7.70
CA ILE A 291 -6.36 -9.43 6.46
C ILE A 291 -7.82 -9.74 6.80
N ALA A 292 -8.71 -8.81 6.53
CA ALA A 292 -10.13 -8.87 6.87
C ALA A 292 -10.89 -7.80 6.08
N GLU A 293 -12.18 -7.64 6.32
CA GLU A 293 -12.91 -6.44 5.91
C GLU A 293 -12.92 -5.42 7.07
N GLU A 294 -12.94 -4.13 6.76
CA GLU A 294 -13.07 -3.08 7.79
C GLU A 294 -14.49 -3.12 8.37
N LYS A 295 -14.61 -2.97 9.70
CA LYS A 295 -15.93 -2.81 10.31
C LYS A 295 -16.28 -1.33 10.36
N GLU A 296 -17.38 -0.95 9.72
CA GLU A 296 -17.83 0.45 9.71
C GLU A 296 -18.48 0.89 11.05
N ASP A 297 -18.93 -0.03 11.91
CA ASP A 297 -19.69 0.28 13.14
C ASP A 297 -19.07 -0.25 14.46
N ASP A 298 -18.84 0.67 15.41
CA ASP A 298 -18.19 0.48 16.72
C ASP A 298 -19.05 -0.19 17.81
N GLU A 299 -20.31 -0.58 17.53
CA GLU A 299 -21.26 -0.94 18.60
C GLU A 299 -21.01 -2.30 19.26
N GLU A 300 -20.36 -3.23 18.55
CA GLU A 300 -19.98 -4.54 19.08
C GLU A 300 -18.46 -4.67 19.00
N ASN A 301 -17.79 -4.96 20.13
CA ASN A 301 -16.33 -5.05 20.32
C ASN A 301 -15.51 -5.97 19.35
N GLU A 302 -16.04 -6.37 18.21
CA GLU A 302 -15.29 -6.92 17.08
C GLU A 302 -14.84 -5.77 16.16
N LEU A 303 -13.54 -5.66 15.87
CA LEU A 303 -12.97 -4.58 15.04
C LEU A 303 -12.88 -4.93 13.55
N PHE A 304 -13.22 -6.16 13.17
CA PHE A 304 -12.96 -6.71 11.83
C PHE A 304 -14.17 -7.49 11.34
N GLU A 305 -14.66 -7.14 10.16
CA GLU A 305 -15.62 -7.94 9.42
C GLU A 305 -14.90 -9.00 8.59
N GLU A 306 -15.67 -9.92 8.03
CA GLU A 306 -15.17 -11.01 7.22
C GLU A 306 -15.18 -10.63 5.74
N ALA A 307 -13.99 -10.60 5.13
CA ALA A 307 -13.86 -10.58 3.68
C ALA A 307 -14.76 -11.65 3.03
N ASP A 308 -15.34 -11.39 1.87
CA ASP A 308 -16.21 -12.33 1.18
C ASP A 308 -15.47 -13.62 0.80
N ASP A 309 -14.32 -13.48 0.14
CA ASP A 309 -13.47 -14.62 -0.18
C ASP A 309 -11.98 -14.30 -0.17
N ILE A 310 -11.23 -15.27 0.34
CA ILE A 310 -9.77 -15.30 0.28
C ILE A 310 -9.35 -16.62 -0.37
N GLU A 311 -8.88 -16.53 -1.60
CA GLU A 311 -8.37 -17.64 -2.39
C GLU A 311 -6.84 -17.59 -2.42
N PHE A 312 -6.21 -18.70 -2.05
CA PHE A 312 -4.78 -18.89 -2.24
C PHE A 312 -4.51 -19.65 -3.53
N TYR A 313 -3.66 -19.11 -4.40
CA TYR A 313 -3.16 -19.78 -5.60
C TYR A 313 -2.34 -21.03 -5.26
N ASP A 314 -2.08 -21.86 -6.28
CA ASP A 314 -1.27 -23.06 -6.12
C ASP A 314 0.12 -22.74 -5.55
N ASN A 315 0.59 -23.59 -4.64
CA ASN A 315 1.91 -23.49 -4.00
C ASN A 315 2.16 -22.19 -3.21
N ALA A 316 1.10 -21.42 -2.89
CA ALA A 316 1.23 -20.25 -2.04
C ALA A 316 1.83 -20.63 -0.67
N LYS A 317 2.69 -19.75 -0.15
CA LYS A 317 3.35 -19.89 1.15
C LYS A 317 2.88 -18.78 2.05
N VAL A 318 2.03 -19.14 3.01
CA VAL A 318 1.44 -18.22 3.98
C VAL A 318 2.13 -18.40 5.32
N THR A 319 2.65 -17.32 5.88
CA THR A 319 3.19 -17.29 7.25
C THR A 319 2.43 -16.27 8.07
N LEU A 320 1.85 -16.72 9.18
CA LEU A 320 1.13 -15.89 10.12
C LEU A 320 1.92 -15.84 11.43
N ALA A 321 2.70 -14.79 11.63
CA ALA A 321 3.56 -14.62 12.79
C ALA A 321 2.92 -13.74 13.87
N ASN A 322 3.25 -14.01 15.14
CA ASN A 322 2.97 -13.14 16.29
C ASN A 322 1.50 -12.69 16.40
N GLY A 323 0.59 -13.66 16.34
CA GLY A 323 -0.83 -13.39 16.54
C GLY A 323 -1.53 -12.73 15.36
N SER A 324 -0.93 -12.80 14.17
CA SER A 324 -1.54 -12.36 12.90
C SER A 324 -2.87 -13.06 12.62
N MET A 325 -3.69 -12.45 11.77
CA MET A 325 -5.05 -12.92 11.50
C MET A 325 -5.42 -12.79 10.02
N ILE A 326 -6.14 -13.80 9.54
CA ILE A 326 -6.91 -13.75 8.30
C ILE A 326 -8.36 -14.14 8.64
N LYS A 327 -9.34 -13.29 8.30
CA LYS A 327 -10.78 -13.51 8.54
C LYS A 327 -11.59 -13.31 7.24
N ALA A 328 -12.37 -14.32 6.86
CA ALA A 328 -13.24 -14.28 5.67
C ALA A 328 -14.49 -15.15 5.83
N LYS A 329 -15.49 -15.03 4.94
CA LYS A 329 -16.61 -15.97 4.81
C LYS A 329 -16.10 -17.28 4.23
N ASN A 330 -15.41 -17.19 3.10
CA ASN A 330 -14.85 -18.32 2.37
C ASN A 330 -13.33 -18.23 2.28
N ILE A 331 -12.64 -19.29 2.70
CA ILE A 331 -11.20 -19.46 2.45
C ILE A 331 -11.01 -20.62 1.50
N ILE A 332 -10.41 -20.36 0.33
CA ILE A 332 -10.18 -21.36 -0.71
C ILE A 332 -8.70 -21.70 -0.76
N ALA A 333 -8.37 -22.94 -0.44
CA ALA A 333 -7.02 -23.49 -0.46
C ALA A 333 -6.81 -24.35 -1.70
N LYS A 334 -5.96 -23.88 -2.62
CA LYS A 334 -5.53 -24.65 -3.80
C LYS A 334 -4.32 -25.56 -3.49
N SER A 335 -3.89 -26.31 -4.49
CA SER A 335 -2.92 -27.39 -4.35
C SER A 335 -1.56 -26.85 -3.91
N GLY A 336 -0.89 -27.54 -2.98
CA GLY A 336 0.44 -27.16 -2.52
C GLY A 336 0.46 -25.98 -1.54
N LEU A 337 -0.69 -25.43 -1.13
CA LEU A 337 -0.76 -24.37 -0.12
C LEU A 337 -0.08 -24.83 1.18
N SER A 338 0.80 -24.00 1.71
CA SER A 338 1.37 -24.17 3.05
C SER A 338 1.10 -22.94 3.90
N VAL A 339 0.38 -23.13 5.01
CA VAL A 339 0.14 -22.10 6.02
C VAL A 339 0.88 -22.46 7.30
N ASN A 340 1.75 -21.56 7.77
CA ASN A 340 2.52 -21.75 9.00
C ASN A 340 2.24 -20.65 10.03
N GLY A 341 1.88 -21.04 11.25
CA GLY A 341 1.82 -20.14 12.39
C GLY A 341 3.18 -20.03 13.09
N GLU A 342 3.73 -18.83 13.21
CA GLU A 342 5.06 -18.58 13.79
C GLU A 342 5.04 -17.54 14.92
N GLY A 343 6.18 -17.37 15.58
CA GLY A 343 6.33 -16.35 16.61
C GLY A 343 5.73 -16.74 17.96
N ASN A 344 5.61 -15.78 18.87
CA ASN A 344 5.29 -16.05 20.28
C ASN A 344 3.79 -16.17 20.58
N GLU A 345 2.94 -15.59 19.73
CA GLU A 345 1.49 -15.59 19.89
C GLU A 345 0.81 -16.45 18.82
N THR A 346 -0.25 -17.18 19.21
CA THR A 346 -1.04 -17.99 18.28
C THR A 346 -1.78 -17.11 17.28
N SER A 347 -1.55 -17.36 16.00
CA SER A 347 -2.21 -16.69 14.87
C SER A 347 -3.55 -17.35 14.52
N LEU A 348 -4.41 -16.64 13.79
CA LEU A 348 -5.76 -17.09 13.44
C LEU A 348 -5.98 -17.13 11.92
N LEU A 349 -6.55 -18.23 11.44
CA LEU A 349 -7.17 -18.36 10.12
C LEU A 349 -8.65 -18.69 10.34
N LYS A 350 -9.55 -17.73 10.10
CA LYS A 350 -10.98 -17.86 10.41
C LYS A 350 -11.81 -17.75 9.14
N ALA A 351 -12.56 -18.81 8.86
CA ALA A 351 -13.67 -18.81 7.89
C ALA A 351 -15.01 -18.88 8.63
N THR A 352 -15.94 -17.97 8.35
CA THR A 352 -17.29 -18.01 8.97
C THR A 352 -18.22 -19.00 8.26
N GLU A 353 -18.04 -19.22 6.96
CA GLU A 353 -18.79 -20.25 6.21
C GLU A 353 -17.98 -21.53 6.03
N LYS A 354 -16.84 -21.47 5.33
CA LYS A 354 -16.02 -22.67 5.06
C LYS A 354 -14.57 -22.39 4.73
N VAL A 355 -13.73 -23.36 5.07
CA VAL A 355 -12.40 -23.55 4.49
C VAL A 355 -12.51 -24.65 3.43
N GLN A 356 -12.44 -24.28 2.17
CA GLN A 356 -12.53 -25.21 1.04
C GLN A 356 -11.13 -25.65 0.60
N ILE A 357 -10.84 -26.93 0.75
CA ILE A 357 -9.61 -27.56 0.27
C ILE A 357 -9.92 -28.19 -1.09
N GLN A 358 -9.28 -27.69 -2.16
CA GLN A 358 -9.50 -28.18 -3.52
C GLN A 358 -8.62 -29.37 -3.90
N ASN A 359 -7.51 -29.61 -3.19
CA ASN A 359 -6.61 -30.74 -3.46
C ASN A 359 -5.85 -31.21 -2.20
N TRP A 360 -5.25 -32.40 -2.24
CA TRP A 360 -4.79 -33.15 -1.06
C TRP A 360 -3.42 -32.72 -0.48
N ASP A 361 -2.73 -31.76 -1.09
CA ASP A 361 -1.44 -31.25 -0.59
C ASP A 361 -1.57 -29.85 0.01
N VAL A 362 -2.50 -29.69 0.97
CA VAL A 362 -2.62 -28.46 1.77
C VAL A 362 -2.11 -28.74 3.17
N ARG A 363 -1.22 -27.89 3.67
CA ARG A 363 -0.56 -28.08 4.97
C ARG A 363 -0.80 -26.90 5.89
N PHE A 364 -1.20 -27.19 7.11
CA PHE A 364 -1.34 -26.22 8.20
C PHE A 364 -0.42 -26.63 9.34
N ASN A 365 0.49 -25.75 9.73
CA ASN A 365 1.54 -26.05 10.71
C ASN A 365 1.70 -24.94 11.75
N GLY A 366 2.42 -25.27 12.83
CA GLY A 366 2.89 -24.28 13.80
C GLY A 366 1.84 -23.77 14.78
N ARG A 367 2.05 -22.57 15.31
CA ARG A 367 1.17 -21.91 16.30
C ARG A 367 -0.01 -21.25 15.61
N LEU A 368 -0.88 -22.07 15.02
CA LEU A 368 -2.02 -21.64 14.22
C LEU A 368 -3.34 -22.17 14.79
N CYS A 369 -4.32 -21.29 14.94
CA CYS A 369 -5.72 -21.64 15.18
C CYS A 369 -6.48 -21.54 13.85
N ILE A 370 -7.24 -22.57 13.51
CA ILE A 370 -8.10 -22.58 12.32
C ILE A 370 -9.53 -22.76 12.79
N THR A 371 -10.40 -21.86 12.34
CA THR A 371 -11.84 -21.93 12.65
C THR A 371 -12.64 -21.86 11.35
N GLY A 372 -13.72 -22.63 11.29
CA GLY A 372 -14.59 -22.73 10.12
C GLY A 372 -14.91 -24.17 9.74
N LYS A 373 -15.95 -24.36 8.90
CA LYS A 373 -16.32 -25.67 8.39
C LYS A 373 -15.31 -26.10 7.32
N ILE A 374 -14.52 -27.13 7.60
CA ILE A 374 -13.58 -27.67 6.61
C ILE A 374 -14.35 -28.53 5.61
N SER A 375 -14.20 -28.23 4.32
CA SER A 375 -14.78 -28.98 3.20
C SER A 375 -13.68 -29.39 2.23
N CYS A 376 -13.56 -30.69 1.97
CA CYS A 376 -12.63 -31.22 0.98
C CYS A 376 -13.37 -31.55 -0.31
N SER A 377 -12.89 -30.99 -1.43
CA SER A 377 -13.39 -31.30 -2.76
C SER A 377 -12.65 -32.55 -3.26
N ASN A 378 -13.34 -33.70 -3.30
CA ASN A 378 -12.92 -35.05 -3.71
C ASN A 378 -12.23 -35.96 -2.65
N PRO A 379 -12.77 -37.19 -2.43
CA PRO A 379 -12.21 -38.25 -1.58
C PRO A 379 -11.05 -39.04 -2.22
#